data_AF-A0A839JD58-F1
#
_entry.id   AF-A0A839JD58-F1
#
_cell.length_a   1.000
_cell.length_b   1.000
_cell.length_c   1.000
_cell.angle_alpha   90.00
_cell.angle_beta   90.00
_cell.angle_gamma   90.00
#
_symmetry.space_group_name_H-M   'P 1'
#
loop_
_entity.id
_entity.type
_entity.pdbx_description
1 polymer ?
#
loop_
_entity_poly.entity_id
_entity_poly.type
_entity_poly.pdbx_seq_one_letter_code
_entity_poly.pdbx_strand_id
1 'polypeptide(L)' 'MSHVEARCPLRPADKCSLCHPGADGPHNCGLVYLMMNDDELRAVYAEERRRARERRSGA' A
#
# COMPACT_ATOMS: atom_id res chain seq x y z
N MET A 1 -6.51 -21.71 8.06
CA MET A 1 -7.04 -20.39 7.69
C MET A 1 -5.98 -19.69 6.82
N SER A 2 -6.30 -19.37 5.56
CA SER A 2 -5.38 -18.62 4.69
C SER A 2 -5.44 -17.14 5.11
N HIS A 3 -4.40 -16.65 5.77
CA HIS A 3 -4.32 -15.23 6.13
C HIS A 3 -4.00 -14.43 4.86
N VAL A 4 -4.83 -13.43 4.54
CA VAL A 4 -4.54 -12.51 3.43
C VAL A 4 -3.32 -11.69 3.82
N GLU A 5 -2.20 -11.90 3.14
CA GLU A 5 -0.98 -11.15 3.43
C GLU A 5 -1.11 -9.70 2.94
N ALA A 6 -1.01 -8.76 3.89
CA ALA A 6 -1.01 -7.35 3.58
C ALA A 6 0.23 -6.99 2.75
N ARG A 7 0.03 -6.21 1.68
CA ARG A 7 1.10 -5.67 0.85
C ARG A 7 1.44 -4.23 1.26
N CYS A 8 2.67 -3.80 1.02
CA CYS A 8 3.09 -2.43 1.31
C CYS A 8 2.44 -1.44 0.31
N PRO A 9 1.73 -0.38 0.73
CA PRO A 9 1.14 0.61 -0.19
C PRO A 9 2.17 1.32 -1.07
N LEU A 10 3.38 1.56 -0.55
CA LEU A 10 4.49 2.18 -1.28
C LEU A 10 5.22 1.22 -2.21
N ARG A 11 5.16 -0.08 -1.92
CA ARG A 11 5.80 -1.14 -2.70
C ARG A 11 4.80 -2.27 -2.96
N PRO A 12 3.83 -2.09 -3.89
CA PRO A 12 2.75 -3.05 -4.10
C PRO A 12 3.20 -4.43 -4.60
N ALA A 13 4.42 -4.55 -5.12
CA ALA A 13 5.02 -5.83 -5.48
C ALA A 13 5.40 -6.67 -4.24
N ASP A 14 5.68 -6.00 -3.11
CA ASP A 14 6.22 -6.61 -1.91
C ASP A 14 5.15 -6.82 -0.83
N LYS A 15 5.30 -7.91 -0.07
CA LYS A 15 4.58 -8.12 1.19
C LYS A 15 5.04 -7.08 2.22
N CYS A 16 4.20 -6.80 3.21
CA CYS A 16 4.62 -5.98 4.34
C CYS A 16 5.78 -6.66 5.09
N SER A 17 6.90 -5.95 5.26
CA SER A 17 8.10 -6.44 5.94
C SER A 17 8.24 -5.93 7.37
N LEU A 18 7.23 -5.22 7.89
CA LEU A 18 7.25 -4.60 9.23
C LEU A 18 8.51 -3.73 9.47
N CYS A 19 8.92 -2.97 8.44
CA CYS A 19 10.16 -2.18 8.49
C CYS A 19 10.13 -0.99 9.45
N HIS A 20 8.96 -0.63 9.98
CA HIS A 20 8.80 0.47 10.93
C HIS A 20 8.56 -0.10 12.34
N PRO A 21 9.31 0.32 13.36
CA PRO A 21 9.12 -0.16 14.73
C PRO A 21 7.69 0.05 15.23
N GLY A 22 7.11 -0.98 15.84
CA GLY A 22 5.77 -0.94 16.42
C GLY A 22 4.61 -1.08 15.44
N ALA A 23 4.88 -1.19 14.13
CA ALA A 23 3.84 -1.52 13.14
C ALA A 23 3.59 -3.04 13.13
N ASP A 24 2.31 -3.44 13.03
CA ASP A 24 1.88 -4.81 12.75
C ASP A 24 1.28 -4.94 11.32
N GLY A 25 1.21 -3.82 10.59
CA GLY A 25 0.83 -3.80 9.19
C GLY A 25 0.75 -2.38 8.60
N PRO A 26 0.24 -2.24 7.37
CA PRO A 26 0.12 -0.94 6.72
C PRO A 26 -0.81 0.05 7.45
N HIS A 27 -1.76 -0.44 8.24
CA HIS A 27 -2.79 0.38 8.88
C HIS A 27 -2.26 1.21 10.06
N ASN A 28 -1.13 0.82 10.66
CA ASN A 28 -0.44 1.56 11.73
C ASN A 28 1.02 1.88 11.39
N CYS A 29 1.41 1.83 10.11
CA CYS A 29 2.75 2.17 9.68
C CYS A 29 2.91 3.69 9.57
N GLY A 30 3.86 4.27 10.31
CA GLY A 30 4.14 5.71 10.31
C GLY A 30 4.49 6.27 8.92
N LEU A 31 5.19 5.48 8.09
CA LEU A 31 5.51 5.90 6.72
C LEU A 31 4.26 5.97 5.82
N VAL A 32 3.32 5.02 5.98
CA VAL A 32 2.05 5.04 5.26
C VAL A 32 1.19 6.21 5.72
N TYR A 33 1.20 6.53 7.01
CA TYR A 33 0.52 7.71 7.54
C TYR A 33 1.01 9.00 6.85
N LEU A 34 2.32 9.21 6.75
CA LEU A 34 2.88 10.40 6.09
C LEU A 34 2.47 10.49 4.61
N MET A 35 2.57 9.37 3.88
CA MET A 35 2.16 9.32 2.47
C MET A 35 0.67 9.64 2.28
N MET A 36 -0.20 9.12 3.16
CA MET A 36 -1.65 9.34 3.05
C MET A 36 -2.08 10.75 3.49
N ASN A 37 -1.29 11.42 4.34
CA ASN A 37 -1.53 12.79 4.76
C ASN A 37 -1.01 13.83 3.78
N ASP A 38 -0.22 13.43 2.78
CA ASP A 38 0.21 14.27 1.68
C ASP A 38 -0.77 14.13 0.50
N ASP A 39 -1.42 15.23 0.11
CA ASP A 39 -2.47 15.21 -0.91
C ASP A 39 -1.96 14.81 -2.30
N GLU A 40 -0.74 15.22 -2.65
CA GLU A 40 -0.14 14.90 -3.95
C GLU A 40 0.20 13.41 -4.00
N LEU A 41 0.88 12.89 -2.98
CA LEU A 41 1.22 11.48 -2.89
C LEU A 41 -0.03 10.59 -2.81
N ARG A 42 -1.06 11.02 -2.08
CA ARG A 42 -2.34 10.30 -2.01
C ARG A 42 -3.03 10.24 -3.37
N ALA A 43 -3.00 11.31 -4.15
CA ALA A 43 -3.55 11.34 -5.51
C ALA A 43 -2.77 10.39 -6.44
N VAL A 44 -1.44 10.43 -6.40
CA VAL A 44 -0.57 9.52 -7.16
C VAL A 44 -0.86 8.06 -6.81
N TYR A 45 -0.98 7.74 -5.51
CA TYR A 45 -1.31 6.40 -5.06
C TYR A 45 -2.67 5.91 -5.59
N ALA A 46 -3.69 6.77 -5.56
CA ALA A 46 -5.02 6.44 -6.08
C ALA A 46 -4.99 6.15 -7.59
N GLU A 47 -4.26 6.95 -8.36
CA GLU A 47 -4.07 6.77 -9.79
C GLU A 47 -3.38 5.43 -10.11
N GLU A 48 -2.27 5.13 -9.44
CA GLU A 48 -1.54 3.87 -9.65
C GLU A 48 -2.38 2.65 -9.28
N ARG A 49 -3.21 2.75 -8.24
CA ARG A 49 -4.16 1.70 -7.87
C ARG A 49 -5.25 1.50 -8.91
N ARG A 50 -5.74 2.56 -9.55
CA ARG A 50 -6.70 2.48 -10.67
C ARG A 50 -6.06 1.77 -11.86
N ARG A 51 -4.89 2.24 -12.30
CA ARG A 51 -4.13 1.62 -13.41
C ARG A 51 -3.83 0.15 -13.15
N ALA A 52 -3.45 -0.20 -11.93
CA ALA A 52 -3.20 -1.60 -11.56
C ALA A 52 -4.46 -2.48 -11.62
N ARG A 53 -5.65 -1.92 -11.35
CA ARG A 53 -6.92 -2.65 -11.51
C ARG A 53 -7.22 -2.86 -12.99
N GLU A 54 -7.10 -1.83 -13.81
CA GLU A 54 -7.29 -1.93 -15.27
C GLU A 54 -6.37 -2.98 -15.88
N ARG A 55 -5.09 -2.99 -15.51
CA ARG A 55 -4.12 -4.01 -15.93
C ARG A 55 -4.52 -5.45 -15.56
N ARG A 56 -5.22 -5.64 -14.45
CA ARG A 56 -5.71 -6.96 -14.02
C ARG A 56 -7.04 -7.34 -14.68
N SER A 57 -7.89 -6.36 -14.98
CA SER A 57 -9.20 -6.60 -15.60
C SER A 57 -9.13 -6.80 -17.11
N GLY A 58 -8.05 -6.36 -17.75
CA GLY A 58 -7.77 -6.59 -19.18
C GLY A 58 -7.00 -7.87 -19.50
N ALA A 59 -6.87 -8.78 -18.53
CA ALA A 59 -6.20 -10.09 -18.65
C ALA A 59 -7.22 -11.23 -18.50
#